data_AF-A0A645IYB6-F1
#
_entry.id   AF-A0A645IYB6-F1
#
_cell.length_a   1.000
_cell.length_b   1.000
_cell.length_c   1.000
_cell.angle_alpha   90.00
_cell.angle_beta   90.00
_cell.angle_gamma   90.00
#
_symmetry.space_group_name_H-M   'P 1'
#
loop_
_entity.id
_entity.type
_entity.pdbx_description
1 polymer ?
#
loop_
_entity_poly.entity_id
_entity_poly.type
_entity_poly.pdbx_seq_one_letter_code
_entity_poly.pdbx_strand_id
1 'polypeptide(L)'
;MTSSHTKEMADRMGLLQIIREAGGDIIEDTCSDQPCWHFLSGKVGVTDSPKLAYYPKRRGINLIIRDLKTCVEAALKGEVK
;
A
#
# COMPACT_ATOMS: atom_id res chain seq x y z
N MET A 1 -2.20 -2.84 -3.59
CA MET A 1 -3.47 -2.95 -4.35
C MET A 1 -3.25 -3.94 -5.48
N THR A 2 -4.22 -4.79 -5.75
CA THR A 2 -4.09 -5.84 -6.76
C THR A 2 -5.47 -6.21 -7.34
N SER A 3 -5.55 -7.19 -8.24
CA SER A 3 -6.83 -7.76 -8.68
C SER A 3 -7.44 -8.67 -7.61
N SER A 4 -8.75 -8.83 -7.66
CA SER A 4 -9.47 -9.79 -6.79
C SER A 4 -8.90 -11.21 -6.83
N HIS A 5 -8.48 -11.67 -8.01
CA HIS A 5 -7.85 -12.97 -8.16
C HIS A 5 -6.58 -13.13 -7.29
N THR A 6 -5.72 -12.10 -7.20
CA THR A 6 -4.52 -12.19 -6.35
C THR A 6 -4.87 -12.27 -4.87
N LYS A 7 -5.90 -11.54 -4.42
CA LYS A 7 -6.34 -11.59 -3.02
C LYS A 7 -6.93 -12.96 -2.67
N GLU A 8 -7.76 -13.51 -3.55
CA GLU A 8 -8.29 -14.88 -3.43
C GLU A 8 -7.17 -15.92 -3.32
N MET A 9 -6.14 -15.80 -4.17
CA MET A 9 -4.98 -16.69 -4.11
C MET A 9 -4.19 -16.53 -2.80
N ALA A 10 -3.99 -15.30 -2.33
CA ALA A 10 -3.33 -15.03 -1.06
C ALA A 10 -4.13 -15.61 0.13
N ASP A 11 -5.45 -15.57 0.09
CA ASP A 11 -6.33 -16.16 1.10
C ASP A 11 -6.21 -17.69 1.13
N ARG A 12 -6.30 -18.34 -0.04
CA ARG A 12 -6.12 -19.80 -0.16
C ARG A 12 -4.77 -20.29 0.31
N MET A 13 -3.73 -19.47 0.18
CA MET A 13 -2.38 -19.77 0.68
C MET A 13 -2.20 -19.49 2.17
N GLY A 14 -3.21 -18.94 2.86
CA GLY A 14 -3.13 -18.51 4.26
C GLY A 14 -2.35 -17.21 4.48
N LEU A 15 -1.87 -16.56 3.42
CA LEU A 15 -1.07 -15.33 3.49
C LEU A 15 -1.92 -14.12 3.90
N LEU A 16 -3.17 -14.08 3.48
CA LEU A 16 -4.07 -12.97 3.82
C LEU A 16 -4.24 -12.83 5.34
N GLN A 17 -4.41 -13.96 6.03
CA GLN A 17 -4.56 -13.98 7.48
C GLN A 17 -3.28 -13.52 8.18
N ILE A 18 -2.11 -14.01 7.75
CA ILE A 18 -0.81 -13.59 8.29
C ILE A 18 -0.60 -12.08 8.13
N ILE A 19 -0.93 -11.52 6.95
CA ILE A 19 -0.82 -10.09 6.68
C ILE A 19 -1.74 -9.27 7.59
N ARG A 20 -2.98 -9.73 7.79
CA ARG A 20 -3.96 -9.06 8.67
C ARG A 20 -3.58 -9.09 10.13
N GLU A 21 -3.07 -10.22 10.62
CA GLU A 21 -2.56 -10.35 12.00
C GLU A 21 -1.36 -9.43 12.24
N ALA A 22 -0.54 -9.18 11.22
CA ALA A 22 0.54 -8.20 11.26
C ALA A 22 0.06 -6.73 11.10
N GLY A 23 -1.25 -6.49 10.96
CA GLY A 23 -1.84 -5.15 10.81
C GLY A 23 -1.85 -4.61 9.37
N GLY A 24 -1.51 -5.43 8.38
CA GLY A 24 -1.61 -5.10 6.95
C GLY A 24 -2.95 -5.54 6.34
N ASP A 25 -3.20 -5.13 5.09
CA ASP A 25 -4.36 -5.64 4.33
C ASP A 25 -4.07 -5.68 2.82
N ILE A 26 -4.80 -6.55 2.12
CA ILE A 26 -4.77 -6.61 0.65
C ILE A 26 -6.05 -5.99 0.11
N ILE A 27 -5.86 -4.85 -0.57
CA ILE A 27 -6.94 -4.10 -1.20
C ILE A 27 -7.04 -4.51 -2.67
N GLU A 28 -8.20 -5.04 -3.06
CA GLU A 28 -8.50 -5.51 -4.41
C GLU A 28 -9.35 -4.53 -5.22
N ASP A 29 -9.30 -4.65 -6.54
CA ASP A 29 -10.20 -4.00 -7.51
C ASP A 29 -10.35 -2.46 -7.36
N THR A 30 -9.33 -1.81 -6.80
CA THR A 30 -9.23 -0.36 -6.73
C THR A 30 -7.82 0.10 -7.11
N CYS A 31 -7.78 1.20 -7.88
CA CYS A 31 -6.55 1.86 -8.24
C CYS A 31 -6.25 2.98 -7.24
N SER A 32 -4.97 3.29 -7.03
CA SER A 32 -4.56 4.43 -6.23
C SER A 32 -4.95 5.78 -6.79
N ASP A 33 -5.36 5.82 -8.06
CA ASP A 33 -5.85 7.02 -8.69
C ASP A 33 -7.33 7.30 -8.39
N GLN A 34 -8.03 6.37 -7.72
CA GLN A 34 -9.43 6.55 -7.32
C GLN A 34 -9.56 7.64 -6.23
N PRO A 35 -10.69 8.38 -6.18
CA PRO A 35 -10.86 9.49 -5.24
C PRO A 35 -11.05 9.05 -3.77
N CYS A 36 -11.30 7.76 -3.51
CA CYS A 36 -11.54 7.23 -2.16
C CYS A 36 -10.34 7.36 -1.20
N TRP A 37 -9.13 7.67 -1.70
CA TRP A 37 -7.90 7.79 -0.91
C TRP A 37 -7.68 9.16 -0.26
N HIS A 38 -8.64 10.09 -0.32
CA HIS A 38 -8.46 11.47 0.17
C HIS A 38 -7.99 11.51 1.64
N PHE A 39 -8.38 10.54 2.47
CA PHE A 39 -8.01 10.48 3.89
C PHE A 39 -6.49 10.34 4.12
N LEU A 40 -5.72 10.03 3.08
CA LEU A 40 -4.26 10.00 3.09
C LEU A 40 -3.62 11.37 2.79
N SER A 41 -4.40 12.37 2.39
CA SER A 41 -3.89 13.70 2.07
C SER A 41 -3.20 14.34 3.27
N GLY A 42 -2.02 14.92 3.04
CA GLY A 42 -1.18 15.49 4.11
C GLY A 42 -0.43 14.48 4.99
N LYS A 43 -0.66 13.17 4.81
CA LYS A 43 0.15 12.13 5.48
C LYS A 43 1.42 11.83 4.67
N VAL A 44 2.42 11.30 5.37
CA VAL A 44 3.65 10.79 4.76
C VAL A 44 3.57 9.26 4.70
N GLY A 45 3.95 8.68 3.57
CA GLY A 45 4.03 7.24 3.40
C GLY A 45 5.10 6.84 2.40
N VAL A 46 5.29 5.54 2.24
CA VAL A 46 6.29 4.93 1.35
C VAL A 46 5.62 3.98 0.37
N THR A 47 6.24 3.78 -0.79
CA THR A 47 5.77 2.82 -1.80
C THR A 47 6.92 2.29 -2.65
N ASP A 48 6.79 1.05 -3.10
CA ASP A 48 7.63 0.42 -4.12
C ASP A 48 7.13 0.64 -5.55
N SER A 49 5.98 1.28 -5.72
CA SER A 49 5.36 1.52 -7.03
C SER A 49 5.60 2.97 -7.47
N PRO A 50 6.33 3.20 -8.58
CA PRO A 50 6.48 4.53 -9.15
C PRO A 50 5.11 5.17 -9.47
N LYS A 51 4.18 4.39 -10.03
CA LYS A 51 2.83 4.87 -10.35
C LYS A 51 2.11 5.42 -9.12
N LEU A 52 2.26 4.75 -7.97
CA LEU A 52 1.65 5.15 -6.71
C LEU A 52 2.29 6.41 -6.13
N ALA A 53 3.58 6.64 -6.36
CA ALA A 53 4.23 7.88 -5.94
C ALA A 53 3.85 9.09 -6.82
N TYR A 54 3.63 8.88 -8.12
CA TYR A 54 3.39 9.99 -9.05
C TYR A 54 1.92 10.42 -9.13
N TYR A 55 0.97 9.49 -9.29
CA TYR A 55 -0.41 9.85 -9.65
C TYR A 55 -1.20 10.51 -8.51
N PRO A 56 -1.15 10.01 -7.26
CA PRO A 56 -1.87 10.59 -6.13
C PRO A 56 -1.30 11.94 -5.67
N LYS A 57 -0.09 12.32 -6.12
CA LYS A 57 0.55 13.60 -5.77
C LYS A 57 -0.33 14.79 -6.14
N ARG A 58 -1.05 14.72 -7.28
CA ARG A 58 -2.03 15.75 -7.69
C ARG A 58 -3.22 15.91 -6.75
N ARG A 59 -3.44 14.95 -5.85
CA ARG A 59 -4.49 14.94 -4.81
C ARG A 59 -3.93 15.18 -3.40
N GLY A 60 -2.68 15.66 -3.29
CA GLY A 60 -2.04 15.98 -2.01
C GLY A 60 -1.54 14.77 -1.22
N ILE A 61 -1.48 13.59 -1.85
CA ILE A 61 -0.97 12.36 -1.24
C ILE A 61 0.48 12.20 -1.71
N ASN A 62 1.43 12.41 -0.80
CA ASN A 62 2.86 12.37 -1.11
C ASN A 62 3.48 11.08 -0.55
N LEU A 63 3.91 10.20 -1.45
CA LEU A 63 4.55 8.92 -1.10
C LEU A 63 5.99 8.90 -1.62
N ILE A 64 6.89 8.40 -0.79
CA ILE A 64 8.32 8.29 -1.07
C ILE A 64 8.60 6.92 -1.68
N ILE A 65 9.31 6.89 -2.82
CA ILE A 65 9.70 5.62 -3.46
C ILE A 65 10.81 4.94 -2.64
N ARG A 66 10.62 3.67 -2.32
CA ARG A 66 11.58 2.78 -1.65
C ARG A 66 11.43 1.35 -2.18
N ASP A 67 12.41 0.49 -1.98
CA ASP A 67 12.24 -0.93 -2.30
C ASP A 67 11.22 -1.60 -1.35
N LEU A 68 10.71 -2.77 -1.75
CA LEU A 68 9.68 -3.49 -1.00
C LEU A 68 10.11 -3.80 0.44
N LYS A 69 11.35 -4.23 0.64
CA LYS A 69 11.85 -4.59 1.98
C LYS A 69 11.86 -3.35 2.88
N THR A 70 12.37 -2.23 2.37
CA THR A 70 12.33 -0.96 3.11
C THR A 70 10.91 -0.50 3.41
N CYS A 71 9.95 -0.69 2.49
CA CYS A 71 8.55 -0.37 2.75
C CYS A 71 7.95 -1.19 3.91
N VAL A 72 8.24 -2.50 3.95
CA VAL A 72 7.79 -3.38 5.05
C VAL A 72 8.45 -2.99 6.36
N GLU A 73 9.76 -2.74 6.37
CA GLU A 73 10.46 -2.31 7.58
C GLU A 73 9.94 -0.96 8.11
N ALA A 74 9.65 -0.01 7.22
CA ALA A 74 9.09 1.28 7.60
C ALA A 74 7.68 1.16 8.19
N ALA A 75 6.85 0.25 7.65
CA ALA A 75 5.53 -0.04 8.20
C ALA A 75 5.59 -0.61 9.63
N LEU A 76 6.60 -1.44 9.92
CA LEU A 76 6.81 -2.01 11.26
C LEU A 76 7.42 -1.01 12.25
N LYS A 77 8.32 -0.14 11.80
CA LYS A 77 9.05 0.81 12.68
C LYS A 77 8.33 2.15 12.85
N GLY A 78 7.45 2.52 11.93
CA GLY A 78 6.79 3.83 11.90
C GLY A 78 7.66 4.97 11.37
N GLU A 79 8.86 4.66 10.85
CA GLU A 79 9.80 5.63 10.28
C GLU A 79 10.48 5.07 9.03
N VAL A 80 10.92 5.94 8.13
CA VAL A 80 11.69 5.57 6.94
C VAL A 80 13.04 6.28 6.96
N LYS A 81 14.11 5.54 6.70
CA LYS A 81 15.48 6.07 6.56
C LYS A 81 15.80 6.48 5.11
#